data_AF-A0A661MFK5-F1
#
_entry.id   AF-A0A661MFK5-F1
#
_cell.length_a   1.000
_cell.length_b   1.000
_cell.length_c   1.000
_cell.angle_alpha   90.00
_cell.angle_beta   90.00
_cell.angle_gamma   90.00
#
_symmetry.space_group_name_H-M   'P 1'
#
loop_
_entity.id
_entity.type
_entity.pdbx_description
1 polymer ?
#
loop_
_entity_poly.entity_id
_entity_poly.type
_entity_poly.pdbx_seq_one_letter_code
_entity_poly.pdbx_strand_id
1 'polypeptide(L)' 'MARRLNSHGDVRRYLANVINRLEKGELDAKVAGKLGYLAGILLKALEGAELADRLARIEERIQKLMEAGPHGP' A
#
# COMPACT_ATOMS: atom_id res chain seq x y z
N MET A 1 20.57 -7.63 -5.42
CA MET A 1 19.63 -6.49 -5.38
C MET A 1 18.70 -6.65 -4.20
N ALA A 2 18.40 -5.57 -3.46
CA ALA A 2 17.42 -5.60 -2.37
C ALA A 2 15.99 -5.73 -2.92
N ARG A 3 15.12 -6.45 -2.20
CA ARG A 3 13.71 -6.65 -2.57
C ARG A 3 12.97 -5.31 -2.49
N ARG A 4 12.27 -4.91 -3.55
CA ARG A 4 11.46 -3.69 -3.58
C ARG A 4 10.07 -3.97 -3.02
N LEU A 5 9.55 -3.09 -2.16
CA LEU A 5 8.25 -3.20 -1.50
C LEU A 5 7.43 -1.94 -1.79
N ASN A 6 7.12 -1.71 -3.07
CA ASN A 6 6.56 -0.44 -3.54
C ASN A 6 5.04 -0.49 -3.72
N SER A 7 4.42 -1.66 -3.50
CA SER A 7 2.99 -1.87 -3.67
C SER A 7 2.43 -2.78 -2.59
N HIS A 8 1.12 -2.71 -2.37
CA HIS A 8 0.37 -3.64 -1.53
C HIS A 8 0.68 -5.11 -1.92
N GLY A 9 0.77 -5.39 -3.22
CA GLY A 9 1.09 -6.71 -3.75
C GLY A 9 2.47 -7.20 -3.34
N ASP A 10 3.47 -6.32 -3.35
CA ASP A 10 4.84 -6.67 -2.95
C ASP A 10 4.94 -6.94 -1.46
N VAL A 11 4.32 -6.08 -0.64
CA VAL A 11 4.27 -6.25 0.83
C VAL A 11 3.54 -7.54 1.19
N ARG A 12 2.41 -7.83 0.52
CA ARG A 12 1.66 -9.09 0.69
C ARG A 12 2.53 -10.31 0.39
N ARG A 13 3.21 -10.34 -0.77
CA ARG A 13 4.10 -11.45 -1.15
C ARG A 13 5.24 -11.62 -0.16
N TYR A 14 5.78 -10.50 0.33
CA TYR A 14 6.82 -10.51 1.34
C TYR A 14 6.33 -11.10 2.67
N LEU A 15 5.19 -10.66 3.18
CA LEU A 15 4.59 -11.20 4.40
C LEU A 15 4.28 -12.69 4.28
N ALA A 16 3.73 -13.14 3.15
CA ALA A 16 3.51 -14.57 2.89
C ALA A 16 4.82 -15.37 2.98
N ASN A 17 5.92 -14.84 2.44
CA ASN A 17 7.23 -15.48 2.57
C ASN A 17 7.76 -15.50 4.02
N VAL A 18 7.53 -14.45 4.80
CA VAL A 18 7.89 -14.39 6.23
C VAL A 18 7.11 -15.45 7.02
N ILE A 19 5.79 -15.54 6.81
CA ILE A 19 4.90 -16.50 7.48
C ILE A 19 5.36 -17.93 7.18
N ASN A 20 5.52 -18.27 5.90
CA ASN A 20 5.91 -19.62 5.49
C ASN A 20 7.27 -20.04 6.09
N ARG A 21 8.23 -19.10 6.22
CA ARG A 21 9.54 -19.39 6.82
C ARG A 21 9.45 -19.55 8.33
N LEU A 22 8.61 -18.76 8.99
CA LEU A 22 8.35 -18.90 10.42
C LEU A 22 7.71 -20.26 10.74
N GLU A 23 6.69 -20.66 9.98
CA GLU A 23 5.99 -21.95 10.16
C GLU A 23 6.92 -23.15 9.96
N LYS A 24 7.91 -23.03 9.08
CA LYS A 24 8.94 -24.06 8.86
C LYS A 24 10.07 -24.05 9.90
N GLY A 25 10.09 -23.09 10.82
CA GLY A 25 11.19 -22.90 11.76
C GLY A 25 12.47 -22.33 11.13
N GLU A 26 12.40 -21.84 9.90
CA GLU A 26 13.53 -21.23 9.15
C GLU A 26 13.73 -19.75 9.49
N LEU A 27 12.89 -19.21 10.38
CA LEU A 27 12.92 -17.82 10.81
C LEU A 27 12.56 -17.73 12.31
N ASP A 28 13.39 -17.02 13.07
CA ASP A 28 13.14 -16.74 14.47
C ASP A 28 11.87 -15.89 14.67
N ALA A 29 11.08 -16.22 15.69
CA ALA A 29 9.80 -15.55 15.96
C ALA A 29 9.95 -14.05 16.29
N LYS A 30 11.01 -13.66 17.01
CA LYS A 30 11.27 -12.25 17.33
C LYS A 30 11.65 -11.46 16.08
N VAL A 31 12.42 -12.06 15.17
CA VAL A 31 12.71 -11.46 13.87
C VAL A 31 11.43 -11.35 13.04
N ALA A 32 10.66 -12.43 12.92
CA ALA A 32 9.40 -12.45 12.17
C ALA A 32 8.43 -11.37 12.66
N GLY A 33 8.30 -11.19 13.98
CA GLY A 33 7.46 -10.16 14.57
C GLY A 33 7.89 -8.74 14.18
N LYS A 34 9.20 -8.43 14.21
CA LYS A 34 9.70 -7.12 13.76
C LYS A 34 9.45 -6.88 12.27
N LEU A 35 9.66 -7.91 11.44
CA LEU A 35 9.42 -7.82 10.00
C LEU A 35 7.93 -7.60 9.70
N GLY A 36 7.04 -8.30 10.41
CA GLY A 36 5.60 -8.12 10.32
C GLY A 36 5.17 -6.71 10.71
N TYR A 37 5.71 -6.17 11.81
CA TYR A 37 5.42 -4.81 12.26
C TYR A 37 5.83 -3.74 11.24
N LEU A 38 7.08 -3.81 10.74
CA LEU A 38 7.58 -2.86 9.74
C LEU A 38 6.81 -2.97 8.41
N ALA A 39 6.49 -4.19 7.98
CA ALA A 39 5.66 -4.41 6.79
C ALA A 39 4.24 -3.83 6.97
N GLY A 40 3.67 -3.91 8.17
CA GLY A 40 2.39 -3.30 8.50
C GLY A 40 2.42 -1.77 8.45
N ILE A 41 3.48 -1.14 8.95
CA ILE A 41 3.67 0.33 8.82
C ILE A 41 3.76 0.72 7.34
N LEU A 42 4.55 -0.02 6.57
CA LEU A 42 4.71 0.24 5.14
C LEU A 42 3.40 0.09 4.38
N LEU A 43 2.61 -0.95 4.69
CA LEU A 43 1.30 -1.16 4.07
C LEU A 43 0.38 0.04 4.31
N LYS A 44 0.30 0.55 5.54
CA LYS A 44 -0.50 1.73 5.88
C LYS A 44 -0.05 2.99 5.12
N ALA A 45 1.26 3.17 4.94
CA ALA A 45 1.78 4.31 4.18
C ALA A 45 1.40 4.21 2.69
N LEU A 46 1.48 3.02 2.11
CA LEU A 46 1.05 2.75 0.73
C LEU A 46 -0.46 2.96 0.56
N GLU A 47 -1.27 2.49 1.50
CA GLU A 47 -2.74 2.70 1.50
C GLU A 47 -3.07 4.19 1.57
N GLY A 48 -2.40 4.93 2.47
CA GLY A 48 -2.57 6.37 2.62
C GLY A 48 -2.23 7.14 1.35
N ALA A 49 -1.12 6.81 0.71
CA ALA A 49 -0.71 7.43 -0.55
C ALA A 49 -1.72 7.13 -1.68
N GLU A 50 -2.14 5.88 -1.84
CA GLU A 50 -3.11 5.50 -2.88
C GLU A 50 -4.47 6.20 -2.67
N LEU A 51 -4.94 6.29 -1.43
CA LEU A 51 -6.18 6.98 -1.10
C LEU A 51 -6.08 8.49 -1.36
N ALA A 52 -4.97 9.14 -0.98
CA ALA A 52 -4.73 10.55 -1.25
C ALA A 52 -4.72 10.82 -2.77
N ASP A 53 -4.04 9.99 -3.55
CA ASP A 53 -4.00 10.09 -5.00
C ASP A 53 -5.38 9.91 -5.64
N ARG A 54 -6.18 8.97 -5.13
CA ARG A 54 -7.55 8.75 -5.60
C ARG A 54 -8.45 9.93 -5.25
N LEU A 55 -8.31 10.49 -4.06
CA LEU A 55 -9.05 11.66 -3.62
C LEU A 55 -8.73 12.87 -4.50
N ALA A 56 -7.45 13.18 -4.72
CA ALA A 56 -7.02 14.27 -5.58
C ALA A 56 -7.59 14.17 -7.00
N ARG A 57 -7.63 12.96 -7.58
CA ARG A 57 -8.26 12.72 -8.89
C ARG A 57 -9.77 12.96 -8.89
N ILE A 58 -10.46 12.66 -7.78
CA ILE A 58 -11.89 12.91 -7.66
C ILE A 58 -12.13 14.42 -7.53
N GLU A 59 -11.38 15.11 -6.67
CA GLU A 59 -11.44 16.56 -6.48
C GLU A 59 -11.20 17.30 -7.80
N GLU A 60 -10.20 16.89 -8.58
CA GLU A 60 -9.93 17.48 -9.90
C GLU A 60 -11.10 17.29 -10.88
N ARG A 61 -11.74 16.11 -10.87
CA ARG A 61 -12.91 15.84 -11.72
C ARG A 61 -14.12 16.68 -11.31
N ILE A 62 -14.35 16.85 -10.01
CA ILE A 62 -15.41 17.71 -9.49
C ILE A 62 -15.15 19.16 -9.90
N GLN A 63 -13.92 19.64 -9.75
CA GLN A 63 -13.53 21.00 -10.16
C GLN A 63 -13.82 21.25 -11.64
N LYS A 64 -13.40 20.33 -12.52
CA LYS A 64 -13.69 20.41 -13.96
C LYS A 64 -15.19 20.44 -14.28
N LEU A 65 -16.00 19.67 -13.54
CA LEU A 65 -17.46 19.67 -13.71
C LEU A 65 -18.10 20.98 -13.26
N MET A 66 -17.61 21.59 -12.18
CA MET A 66 -18.11 22.89 -11.71
C MET A 66 -17.73 24.02 -12.67
N GLU A 67 -16.52 23.99 -13.22
CA GLU A 67 -16.04 24.95 -14.22
C GLU A 67 -16.78 24.85 -15.55
N ALA A 68 -17.32 23.69 -15.90
CA ALA A 68 -18.08 23.48 -17.13
C ALA A 68 -19.50 24.10 -17.13
N GLY A 69 -20.04 24.51 -15.96
CA GLY A 69 -21.37 25.14 -15.83
C GLY A 69 -22.57 24.29 -16.31
N PRO A 70 -23.83 24.69 -16.05
CA PRO A 70 -25.04 23.99 -16.51
C PRO A 70 -25.31 24.14 -18.03
N HIS A 71 -24.39 24.73 -18.77
CA HIS A 71 -24.43 24.90 -20.21
C HIS A 71 -23.17 24.28 -20.83
N GLY A 72 -23.12 22.94 -20.89
CA GLY A 72 -22.22 22.26 -21.84
C GLY A 72 -22.58 22.61 -23.29
N PRO A 73 -21.69 22.37 -24.26
CA PRO A 73 -21.74 22.93 -25.62
C PRO A 73 -23.06 22.69 -26.37
#